data_AF-A0AAV1CAE0-F1
#
_entry.id   AF-A0AAV1CAE0-F1
#
_cell.length_a   1.000
_cell.length_b   1.000
_cell.length_c   1.000
_cell.angle_alpha   90.00
_cell.angle_beta   90.00
_cell.angle_gamma   90.00
#
_symmetry.space_group_name_H-M   'P 1'
#
loop_
_entity.id
_entity.type
_entity.pdbx_description
1 polymer ?
#
loop_
_entity_poly.entity_id
_entity_poly.type
_entity_poly.pdbx_seq_one_letter_code
_entity_poly.pdbx_strand_id
1 'polypeptide(L)'
;MASSSPSFPDVWTWIQNLPPMTQWKSNSMSLCICSCASQPSLKLSITKYHQSSFNFSIQADYNIPFNLWTSKPLDPSYALQDKKNMSNLWLNIVVDILSFSPNGCPHSPKFPNIDSSPEFRKMFNFTFLSLVFLICIYEAPSEIRTGCLNILQNQFACPRSRETSLMLMRVLGSNIEEQWMRSINLALTNWISELQGSRHNLKSPSPLYSYAISAFGLWKVQLYCPVIAMNIQNSSNSPDDRLLFSLNYHQLEGVIQLNYKVVIRENWIEVMMNTDNIRCEVIRLIKETLMNERGAGSGEKHFPSRISLHVTPLLHTNVLSISVSKSSQNPISEIGLEKTIEASLEPTSPFVGINISAGESMTTSLKPWKFEQSAYGNSAILNWFLHDTSTVDGKEVVSSKPSKLALLQPKAWFRNRSTNAHRPFNKEGGVIFAGDEYGDSVCWKVDKRSLGKVMEWEIRGWIYLTYWPNKHRTLYSETRRAEFREVLHLTLA
;
A
#
# COMPACT_ATOMS: atom_id res chain seq x y z
N MET A 1 26.13 0.90 30.16
CA MET A 1 24.78 1.46 30.34
C MET A 1 24.18 1.66 28.97
N ALA A 2 23.19 0.85 28.58
CA ALA A 2 22.49 1.02 27.31
C ALA A 2 21.67 2.32 27.39
N SER A 3 22.00 3.31 26.57
CA SER A 3 21.15 4.50 26.43
C SER A 3 19.81 4.06 25.87
N SER A 4 18.75 4.20 26.67
CA SER A 4 17.39 4.08 26.18
C SER A 4 17.21 5.02 25.01
N SER A 5 16.83 4.50 23.84
CA SER A 5 16.39 5.34 22.74
C SER A 5 15.28 6.28 23.25
N PRO A 6 15.28 7.57 22.88
CA PRO A 6 14.25 8.49 23.34
C PRO A 6 12.89 7.98 22.86
N SER A 7 12.00 7.68 23.81
CA SER A 7 10.62 7.29 23.54
C SER A 7 9.84 8.52 23.06
N PHE A 8 9.07 8.39 21.99
CA PHE A 8 8.13 9.44 21.56
C PHE A 8 7.12 9.72 22.68
N PRO A 9 6.76 11.00 22.92
CA PRO A 9 6.03 11.36 24.12
C PRO A 9 4.57 10.88 24.08
N ASP A 10 4.03 10.55 25.26
CA ASP A 10 2.62 10.25 25.45
C ASP A 10 1.81 11.54 25.57
N VAL A 11 1.41 12.08 24.43
CA VAL A 11 0.69 13.37 24.33
C VAL A 11 -0.66 13.30 25.02
N TRP A 12 -1.38 12.19 24.90
CA TRP A 12 -2.65 12.00 25.61
C TRP A 12 -2.47 12.20 27.12
N THR A 13 -1.50 11.49 27.72
CA THR A 13 -1.25 11.54 29.16
C THR A 13 -0.73 12.91 29.59
N TRP A 14 0.09 13.55 28.76
CA TRP A 14 0.51 14.92 29.00
C TRP A 14 -0.68 15.87 29.08
N ILE A 15 -1.62 15.80 28.13
CA ILE A 15 -2.84 16.64 28.13
C ILE A 15 -3.69 16.39 29.38
N GLN A 16 -3.88 15.11 29.74
CA GLN A 16 -4.66 14.73 30.93
C GLN A 16 -4.04 15.25 32.23
N ASN A 17 -2.72 15.37 32.28
CA ASN A 17 -1.98 15.86 33.45
C ASN A 17 -1.74 17.38 33.46
N LEU A 18 -2.25 18.13 32.48
CA LEU A 18 -2.12 19.58 32.49
C LEU A 18 -2.91 20.18 33.67
N PRO A 19 -2.31 21.12 34.43
CA PRO A 19 -3.01 21.79 35.50
C PRO A 19 -4.18 22.62 34.95
N PRO A 20 -5.19 22.96 35.77
CA PRO A 20 -6.22 23.91 35.40
C PRO A 20 -5.63 25.20 34.82
N MET A 21 -6.27 25.75 33.79
CA MET A 21 -5.74 26.91 33.05
C MET A 21 -5.47 28.14 33.93
N THR A 22 -6.20 28.29 35.03
CA THR A 22 -5.99 29.34 36.03
C THR A 22 -4.62 29.25 36.74
N GLN A 23 -4.00 28.07 36.75
CA GLN A 23 -2.73 27.80 37.41
C GLN A 23 -1.52 27.89 36.46
N TRP A 24 -1.73 28.22 35.19
CA TRP A 24 -0.63 28.32 34.23
C TRP A 24 0.17 29.60 34.48
N LYS A 25 1.49 29.44 34.67
CA LYS A 25 2.43 30.56 34.88
C LYS A 25 2.62 31.42 33.63
N SER A 26 2.40 30.83 32.45
CA SER A 26 2.55 31.44 31.14
C SER A 26 1.27 31.24 30.31
N ASN A 27 1.14 32.01 29.22
CA ASN A 27 0.04 31.84 28.26
C ASN A 27 0.13 30.54 27.44
N SER A 28 1.22 29.78 27.59
CA SER A 28 1.44 28.51 26.93
C SER A 28 2.11 27.48 27.84
N MET A 29 1.87 26.20 27.55
CA MET A 29 2.60 25.05 28.09
C MET A 29 3.17 24.25 26.91
N SER A 30 4.32 23.61 27.09
CA SER A 30 4.97 22.86 25.99
C SER A 30 5.51 21.51 26.42
N LEU A 31 5.51 20.58 25.48
CA LEU A 31 6.07 19.23 25.55
C LEU A 31 7.09 19.07 24.42
N CYS A 32 8.30 18.63 24.74
CA CYS A 32 9.29 18.33 23.70
C CYS A 32 8.91 17.04 22.97
N ILE A 33 8.85 17.10 21.64
CA ILE A 33 8.57 15.96 20.76
C ILE A 33 9.87 15.28 20.38
N CYS A 34 10.85 16.07 19.93
CA CYS A 34 12.17 15.60 19.51
C CYS A 34 13.23 16.62 19.94
N SER A 35 14.27 16.16 20.62
CA SER A 35 15.46 16.96 20.96
C SER A 35 16.71 16.30 20.41
N CYS A 36 17.46 17.03 19.59
CA CYS A 36 18.89 16.79 19.45
C CYS A 36 19.60 17.49 20.64
N ALA A 37 20.78 17.04 21.05
CA ALA A 37 21.43 17.39 22.31
C ALA A 37 21.76 18.90 22.52
N SER A 38 21.48 19.75 21.53
CA SER A 38 21.45 21.21 21.61
C SER A 38 20.34 21.72 20.67
N GLN A 39 19.79 22.91 20.95
CA GLN A 39 18.88 23.63 20.03
C GLN A 39 19.38 23.50 18.58
N PRO A 40 18.50 23.24 17.60
CA PRO A 40 17.03 23.37 17.66
C PRO A 40 16.25 22.09 18.04
N SER A 41 15.01 22.25 18.54
CA SER A 41 14.12 21.14 18.95
C SER A 41 12.70 21.27 18.41
N LEU A 42 11.94 20.17 18.37
CA LEU A 42 10.53 20.17 18.00
C LEU A 42 9.65 20.10 19.25
N LYS A 43 8.72 21.02 19.42
CA LYS A 43 7.83 21.10 20.60
C LYS A 43 6.36 21.09 20.20
N LEU A 44 5.54 20.43 21.00
CA LEU A 44 4.09 20.60 21.03
C LEU A 44 3.78 21.68 22.06
N SER A 45 3.07 22.73 21.68
CA SER A 45 2.62 23.78 22.60
C SER A 45 1.10 23.85 22.62
N ILE A 46 0.55 24.19 23.77
CA ILE A 46 -0.85 24.60 23.92
C ILE A 46 -0.86 26.08 24.30
N THR A 47 -1.61 26.90 23.57
CA THR A 47 -1.70 28.33 23.84
C THR A 47 -3.13 28.76 24.12
N LYS A 48 -3.27 29.73 25.04
CA LYS A 48 -4.56 30.36 25.34
C LYS A 48 -4.92 31.33 24.22
N TYR A 49 -6.08 31.13 23.60
CA TYR A 49 -6.66 32.04 22.64
C TYR A 49 -7.88 32.73 23.27
N HIS A 50 -8.29 33.90 22.77
CA HIS A 50 -9.30 34.79 23.36
C HIS A 50 -10.44 34.09 24.15
N GLN A 51 -10.78 34.65 25.32
CA GLN A 51 -11.94 34.29 26.16
C GLN A 51 -12.17 32.77 26.31
N SER A 52 -11.13 32.06 26.80
CA SER A 52 -11.17 30.65 27.23
C SER A 52 -11.01 29.58 26.14
N SER A 53 -10.80 29.95 24.88
CA SER A 53 -10.46 28.98 23.82
C SER A 53 -8.97 28.61 23.85
N PHE A 54 -8.60 27.46 23.28
CA PHE A 54 -7.22 27.02 23.19
C PHE A 54 -6.95 26.29 21.88
N ASN A 55 -5.70 26.41 21.41
CA ASN A 55 -5.20 25.69 20.25
C ASN A 55 -3.92 24.93 20.62
N PHE A 56 -3.65 23.89 19.86
CA PHE A 56 -2.38 23.17 19.90
C PHE A 56 -1.54 23.58 18.70
N SER A 57 -0.24 23.70 18.87
CA SER A 57 0.69 23.95 17.77
C SER A 57 1.94 23.10 17.88
N ILE A 58 2.45 22.65 16.73
CA ILE A 58 3.78 22.06 16.64
C ILE A 58 4.72 23.18 16.22
N GLN A 59 5.78 23.38 17.01
CA GLN A 59 6.72 24.49 16.87
C GLN A 59 8.13 23.98 16.68
N ALA A 60 8.84 24.59 15.73
CA ALA A 60 10.28 24.49 15.67
C ALA A 60 10.87 25.51 16.64
N ASP A 61 11.49 25.02 17.70
CA ASP A 61 12.07 25.81 18.77
C ASP A 61 13.52 26.12 18.41
N TYR A 62 13.70 27.33 17.88
CA TYR A 62 14.96 28.04 17.72
C TYR A 62 15.01 29.22 18.71
N ASN A 63 15.98 30.12 18.58
CA ASN A 63 15.98 31.41 19.28
C ASN A 63 14.67 32.21 19.11
N ILE A 64 14.01 32.05 17.95
CA ILE A 64 12.66 32.56 17.69
C ILE A 64 11.81 31.36 17.23
N PRO A 65 10.82 30.92 18.02
CA PRO A 65 9.98 29.79 17.64
C PRO A 65 9.03 30.19 16.52
N PHE A 66 8.79 29.28 15.58
CA PHE A 66 7.75 29.43 14.57
C PHE A 66 6.87 28.19 14.47
N ASN A 67 5.59 28.41 14.15
CA ASN A 67 4.58 27.36 14.09
C ASN A 67 4.68 26.61 12.76
N LEU A 68 4.80 25.28 12.84
CA LEU A 68 4.72 24.38 11.68
C LEU A 68 3.29 23.85 11.48
N TRP A 69 2.52 23.76 12.56
CA TRP A 69 1.13 23.32 12.53
C TRP A 69 0.35 24.00 13.64
N THR A 70 -0.94 24.23 13.44
CA THR A 70 -1.85 24.75 14.46
C THR A 70 -3.23 24.11 14.31
N SER A 71 -3.76 23.56 15.41
CA SER A 71 -5.09 22.98 15.45
C SER A 71 -6.17 24.05 15.33
N LYS A 72 -7.37 23.64 14.91
CA LYS A 72 -8.55 24.48 15.11
C LYS A 72 -8.78 24.74 16.61
N PRO A 73 -9.34 25.90 16.99
CA PRO A 73 -9.68 26.19 18.38
C PRO A 73 -10.65 25.15 18.94
N LEU A 74 -10.42 24.72 20.18
CA LEU A 74 -11.30 23.81 20.90
C LEU A 74 -12.36 24.56 21.70
N ASP A 75 -13.46 23.86 22.02
CA ASP A 75 -14.65 24.47 22.62
C ASP A 75 -14.35 24.88 24.07
N PRO A 76 -14.45 26.20 24.39
CA PRO A 76 -14.16 26.70 25.73
C PRO A 76 -15.16 26.21 26.78
N SER A 77 -16.32 25.71 26.36
CA SER A 77 -17.40 25.27 27.25
C SER A 77 -17.07 23.97 27.99
N TYR A 78 -16.07 23.23 27.51
CA TYR A 78 -15.66 21.94 28.05
C TYR A 78 -14.24 22.03 28.59
N ALA A 79 -13.93 21.27 29.64
CA ALA A 79 -12.56 21.14 30.12
C ALA A 79 -11.66 20.60 28.99
N LEU A 80 -10.37 20.91 29.03
CA LEU A 80 -9.41 20.36 28.07
C LEU A 80 -9.37 18.82 28.14
N GLN A 81 -9.48 18.27 29.34
CA GLN A 81 -9.50 16.83 29.57
C GLN A 81 -10.84 16.17 29.20
N ASP A 82 -11.86 16.97 28.85
CA ASP A 82 -13.18 16.45 28.50
C ASP A 82 -13.13 15.58 27.25
N LYS A 83 -13.93 14.50 27.25
CA LYS A 83 -14.02 13.56 26.13
C LYS A 83 -14.30 14.28 24.82
N LYS A 84 -15.19 15.28 24.80
CA LYS A 84 -15.57 16.01 23.59
C LYS A 84 -14.39 16.79 23.02
N ASN A 85 -13.62 17.50 23.85
CA ASN A 85 -12.46 18.26 23.41
C ASN A 85 -11.32 17.35 22.94
N MET A 86 -11.10 16.22 23.62
CA MET A 86 -10.11 15.23 23.19
C MET A 86 -10.49 14.58 21.86
N SER A 87 -11.76 14.24 21.66
CA SER A 87 -12.26 13.74 20.38
C SER A 87 -12.14 14.80 19.28
N ASN A 88 -12.51 16.06 19.54
CA ASN A 88 -12.37 17.15 18.56
C ASN A 88 -10.92 17.38 18.15
N LEU A 89 -9.98 17.33 19.10
CA LEU A 89 -8.55 17.44 18.80
C LEU A 89 -8.09 16.27 17.92
N TRP A 90 -8.49 15.05 18.26
CA TRP A 90 -8.19 13.88 17.44
C TRP A 90 -8.72 14.03 16.01
N LEU A 91 -9.97 14.50 15.86
CA LEU A 91 -10.58 14.78 14.55
C LEU A 91 -9.82 15.84 13.76
N ASN A 92 -9.37 16.92 14.41
CA ASN A 92 -8.53 17.94 13.76
C ASN A 92 -7.26 17.29 13.18
N ILE A 93 -6.57 16.48 13.99
CA ILE A 93 -5.35 15.79 13.56
C ILE A 93 -5.64 14.86 12.37
N VAL A 94 -6.72 14.07 12.42
CA VAL A 94 -7.10 13.18 11.31
C VAL A 94 -7.39 13.97 10.03
N VAL A 95 -8.18 15.04 10.12
CA VAL A 95 -8.51 15.90 8.96
C VAL A 95 -7.24 16.51 8.36
N ASP A 96 -6.33 16.98 9.20
CA ASP A 96 -5.08 17.58 8.74
C ASP A 96 -4.18 16.55 8.07
N ILE A 97 -4.09 15.32 8.59
CA ILE A 97 -3.38 14.22 7.93
C ILE A 97 -3.97 13.93 6.54
N LEU A 98 -5.30 13.83 6.44
CA LEU A 98 -5.99 13.56 5.19
C LEU A 98 -5.85 14.70 4.17
N SER A 99 -5.57 15.92 4.62
CA SER A 99 -5.36 17.08 3.74
C SER A 99 -4.10 16.97 2.88
N PHE A 100 -3.13 16.14 3.29
CA PHE A 100 -1.94 15.82 2.50
C PHE A 100 -2.22 14.82 1.36
N SER A 101 -3.40 14.21 1.32
CA SER A 101 -3.77 13.32 0.22
C SER A 101 -3.98 14.11 -1.09
N PRO A 102 -3.45 13.65 -2.23
CA PRO A 102 -3.52 14.35 -3.51
C PRO A 102 -4.94 14.67 -4.00
N ASN A 103 -5.92 13.84 -3.63
CA ASN A 103 -7.31 13.99 -4.05
C ASN A 103 -8.19 14.72 -3.02
N GLY A 104 -7.63 15.11 -1.88
CA GLY A 104 -8.36 15.67 -0.74
C GLY A 104 -9.40 14.69 -0.16
N CYS A 105 -9.86 14.97 1.05
CA CYS A 105 -11.06 14.30 1.57
C CYS A 105 -12.28 15.20 1.24
N PRO A 106 -13.22 14.77 0.37
CA PRO A 106 -14.33 15.63 -0.05
C PRO A 106 -15.34 15.93 1.08
N HIS A 107 -15.29 15.18 2.19
CA HIS A 107 -16.23 15.33 3.31
C HIS A 107 -15.51 15.26 4.65
N SER A 108 -16.03 15.97 5.65
CA SER A 108 -15.61 15.77 7.04
C SER A 108 -15.95 14.33 7.45
N PRO A 109 -14.95 13.48 7.76
CA PRO A 109 -15.22 12.10 8.12
C PRO A 109 -16.06 12.04 9.40
N LYS A 110 -17.15 11.25 9.34
CA LYS A 110 -17.95 10.93 10.52
C LYS A 110 -17.36 9.69 11.15
N PHE A 111 -16.95 9.80 12.41
CA PHE A 111 -16.44 8.66 13.16
C PHE A 111 -17.46 8.18 14.18
N PRO A 112 -17.47 6.87 14.50
CA PRO A 112 -18.22 6.39 15.64
C PRO A 112 -17.77 7.12 16.91
N ASN A 113 -18.67 7.28 17.88
CA ASN A 113 -18.31 7.85 19.18
C ASN A 113 -17.32 6.90 19.87
N ILE A 114 -16.04 7.26 19.88
CA ILE A 114 -15.00 6.44 20.51
C ILE A 114 -15.02 6.76 22.00
N ASP A 115 -15.27 5.75 22.84
CA ASP A 115 -15.15 5.89 24.28
C ASP A 115 -13.71 6.16 24.72
N SER A 116 -13.53 6.82 25.86
CA SER A 116 -12.23 7.15 26.45
C SER A 116 -11.53 5.90 27.00
N SER A 117 -11.42 4.86 26.19
CA SER A 117 -10.83 3.58 26.53
C SER A 117 -9.29 3.66 26.43
N PRO A 118 -8.56 2.72 27.07
CA PRO A 118 -7.11 2.61 26.92
C PRO A 118 -6.66 2.49 25.44
N GLU A 119 -7.48 1.90 24.59
CA GLU A 119 -7.27 1.79 23.15
C GLU A 119 -7.33 3.16 22.47
N PHE A 120 -8.25 4.04 22.88
CA PHE A 120 -8.33 5.39 22.32
C PHE A 120 -7.08 6.20 22.63
N ARG A 121 -6.51 6.11 23.84
CA ARG A 121 -5.23 6.73 24.17
C ARG A 121 -4.11 6.29 23.20
N LYS A 122 -4.02 4.98 22.91
CA LYS A 122 -3.03 4.45 21.97
C LYS A 122 -3.25 5.00 20.57
N MET A 123 -4.49 4.94 20.07
CA MET A 123 -4.86 5.46 18.75
C MET A 123 -4.59 6.95 18.62
N PHE A 124 -4.91 7.75 19.65
CA PHE A 124 -4.63 9.18 19.68
C PHE A 124 -3.13 9.47 19.53
N ASN A 125 -2.29 8.82 20.34
CA ASN A 125 -0.84 9.01 20.28
C ASN A 125 -0.25 8.56 18.94
N PHE A 126 -0.75 7.46 18.35
CA PHE A 126 -0.34 7.02 17.02
C PHE A 126 -0.79 8.01 15.92
N THR A 127 -2.00 8.56 16.04
CA THR A 127 -2.50 9.58 15.12
C THR A 127 -1.62 10.84 15.18
N PHE A 128 -1.25 11.28 16.39
CA PHE A 128 -0.34 12.40 16.58
C PHE A 128 1.08 12.09 16.04
N LEU A 129 1.59 10.87 16.25
CA LEU A 129 2.85 10.41 15.66
C LEU A 129 2.85 10.54 14.12
N SER A 130 1.75 10.14 13.47
CA SER A 130 1.56 10.30 12.02
C SER A 130 1.52 11.75 11.56
N LEU A 131 0.86 12.64 12.31
CA LEU A 131 0.86 14.07 12.00
C LEU A 131 2.28 14.65 12.10
N VAL A 132 2.98 14.38 13.20
CA VAL A 132 4.36 14.86 13.40
C VAL A 132 5.26 14.37 12.28
N PHE A 133 5.10 13.12 11.82
CA PHE A 133 5.84 12.59 10.68
C PHE A 133 5.62 13.40 9.40
N LEU A 134 4.37 13.74 9.07
CA LEU A 134 4.07 14.58 7.90
C LEU A 134 4.66 15.98 8.05
N ILE A 135 4.44 16.62 9.21
CA ILE A 135 4.99 17.94 9.50
C ILE A 135 6.52 17.95 9.42
N CYS A 136 7.18 16.89 9.89
CA CYS A 136 8.63 16.75 9.76
C CYS A 136 9.09 16.70 8.30
N ILE A 137 8.36 16.02 7.41
CA ILE A 137 8.74 15.90 6.00
C ILE A 137 8.49 17.20 5.23
N TYR A 138 7.34 17.83 5.44
CA TYR A 138 6.90 18.96 4.61
C TYR A 138 7.28 20.34 5.16
N GLU A 139 7.27 20.51 6.48
CA GLU A 139 7.33 21.84 7.11
C GLU A 139 8.58 22.03 7.97
N ALA A 140 9.14 20.96 8.55
CA ALA A 140 10.28 21.10 9.45
C ALA A 140 11.58 21.45 8.70
N PRO A 141 12.39 22.36 9.25
CA PRO A 141 13.71 22.68 8.69
C PRO A 141 14.66 21.49 8.64
N SER A 142 15.61 21.54 7.71
CA SER A 142 16.55 20.46 7.44
C SER A 142 17.38 20.04 8.66
N GLU A 143 17.71 20.98 9.56
CA GLU A 143 18.56 20.71 10.73
C GLU A 143 17.85 19.82 11.78
N ILE A 144 16.54 20.00 11.96
CA ILE A 144 15.73 19.23 12.92
C ILE A 144 15.16 17.95 12.28
N ARG A 145 14.82 18.05 11.00
CA ARG A 145 14.05 17.03 10.26
C ARG A 145 14.70 15.65 10.31
N THR A 146 15.98 15.53 9.97
CA THR A 146 16.66 14.21 9.92
C THR A 146 16.69 13.51 11.28
N GLY A 147 16.99 14.26 12.36
CA GLY A 147 16.98 13.72 13.72
C GLY A 147 15.59 13.27 14.14
N CYS A 148 14.55 14.07 13.84
CA CYS A 148 13.18 13.72 14.14
C CYS A 148 12.72 12.48 13.36
N LEU A 149 12.94 12.43 12.05
CA LEU A 149 12.50 11.32 11.21
C LEU A 149 13.12 9.99 11.64
N ASN A 150 14.38 9.99 12.09
CA ASN A 150 15.00 8.79 12.67
C ASN A 150 14.30 8.31 13.95
N ILE A 151 13.90 9.23 14.84
CA ILE A 151 13.15 8.88 16.06
C ILE A 151 11.78 8.32 15.68
N LEU A 152 11.05 9.01 14.80
CA LEU A 152 9.70 8.62 14.37
C LEU A 152 9.70 7.26 13.65
N GLN A 153 10.69 7.01 12.79
CA GLN A 153 10.87 5.73 12.09
C GLN A 153 10.94 4.55 13.07
N ASN A 154 11.71 4.69 14.16
CA ASN A 154 11.83 3.65 15.18
C ASN A 154 10.49 3.39 15.89
N GLN A 155 9.67 4.43 16.07
CA GLN A 155 8.35 4.30 16.68
C GLN A 155 7.36 3.58 15.75
N PHE A 156 7.37 3.88 14.45
CA PHE A 156 6.53 3.14 13.49
C PHE A 156 6.92 1.67 13.38
N ALA A 157 8.22 1.35 13.48
CA ALA A 157 8.72 -0.02 13.44
C ALA A 157 8.40 -0.85 14.72
N CYS A 158 7.91 -0.21 15.79
CA CYS A 158 7.60 -0.90 17.03
C CYS A 158 6.39 -1.87 16.87
N PRO A 159 6.44 -3.10 17.41
CA PRO A 159 5.31 -4.03 17.35
C PRO A 159 3.99 -3.46 17.91
N ARG A 160 4.07 -2.62 18.95
CA ARG A 160 2.89 -1.95 19.54
C ARG A 160 2.23 -0.96 18.58
N SER A 161 3.04 -0.29 17.76
CA SER A 161 2.54 0.64 16.75
C SER A 161 1.80 -0.10 15.64
N ARG A 162 2.24 -1.32 15.29
CA ARG A 162 1.53 -2.17 14.32
C ARG A 162 0.14 -2.54 14.83
N GLU A 163 0.02 -3.02 16.06
CA GLU A 163 -1.27 -3.33 16.68
C GLU A 163 -2.19 -2.10 16.77
N THR A 164 -1.63 -0.97 17.21
CA THR A 164 -2.37 0.30 17.33
C THR A 164 -2.83 0.82 15.98
N SER A 165 -2.01 0.71 14.95
CA SER A 165 -2.35 1.13 13.59
C SER A 165 -3.50 0.28 13.03
N LEU A 166 -3.51 -1.03 13.27
CA LEU A 166 -4.60 -1.92 12.87
C LEU A 166 -5.91 -1.51 13.56
N MET A 167 -5.88 -1.21 14.85
CA MET A 167 -7.04 -0.71 15.59
C MET A 167 -7.55 0.60 14.98
N LEU A 168 -6.64 1.53 14.69
CA LEU A 168 -6.97 2.80 14.05
C LEU A 168 -7.63 2.59 12.69
N MET A 169 -7.05 1.78 11.80
CA MET A 169 -7.61 1.52 10.46
C MET A 169 -9.02 0.93 10.52
N ARG A 170 -9.29 0.03 11.48
CA ARG A 170 -10.64 -0.51 11.72
C ARG A 170 -11.65 0.58 12.10
N VAL A 171 -11.25 1.56 12.89
CA VAL A 171 -12.10 2.67 13.33
C VAL A 171 -12.31 3.70 12.22
N LEU A 172 -11.26 3.99 11.44
CA LEU A 172 -11.32 4.92 10.31
C LEU A 172 -12.22 4.38 9.17
N GLY A 173 -12.19 3.07 8.95
CA GLY A 173 -12.87 2.41 7.84
C GLY A 173 -12.13 2.56 6.51
N SER A 174 -12.48 1.72 5.53
CA SER A 174 -11.69 1.52 4.30
C SER A 174 -11.39 2.80 3.53
N ASN A 175 -12.38 3.68 3.35
CA ASN A 175 -12.22 4.89 2.55
C ASN A 175 -11.24 5.88 3.18
N ILE A 176 -11.29 6.01 4.51
CA ILE A 176 -10.41 6.93 5.24
C ILE A 176 -9.03 6.31 5.42
N GLU A 177 -8.96 5.00 5.65
CA GLU A 177 -7.71 4.23 5.64
C GLU A 177 -6.96 4.42 4.32
N GLU A 178 -7.60 4.27 3.17
CA GLU A 178 -6.95 4.48 1.87
C GLU A 178 -6.35 5.88 1.77
N GLN A 179 -7.13 6.93 2.07
CA GLN A 179 -6.68 8.32 2.03
C GLN A 179 -5.55 8.62 3.02
N TRP A 180 -5.63 8.03 4.22
CA TRP A 180 -4.57 8.09 5.21
C TRP A 180 -3.28 7.49 4.67
N MET A 181 -3.36 6.29 4.09
CA MET A 181 -2.21 5.60 3.51
C MET A 181 -1.64 6.36 2.31
N ARG A 182 -2.47 6.98 1.45
CA ARG A 182 -2.00 7.84 0.36
C ARG A 182 -1.19 9.03 0.89
N SER A 183 -1.65 9.65 1.97
CA SER A 183 -1.00 10.81 2.59
C SER A 183 0.37 10.45 3.16
N ILE A 184 0.45 9.35 3.93
CA ILE A 184 1.70 8.85 4.50
C ILE A 184 2.67 8.37 3.40
N ASN A 185 2.17 7.65 2.40
CA ASN A 185 3.01 7.11 1.32
C ASN A 185 3.50 8.19 0.36
N LEU A 186 2.76 9.28 0.15
CA LEU A 186 3.26 10.45 -0.57
C LEU A 186 4.43 11.09 0.18
N ALA A 187 4.31 11.25 1.51
CA ALA A 187 5.39 11.79 2.32
C ALA A 187 6.63 10.90 2.29
N LEU A 188 6.45 9.57 2.46
CA LEU A 188 7.52 8.59 2.30
C LEU A 188 8.16 8.67 0.92
N THR A 189 7.37 8.85 -0.14
CA THR A 189 7.87 8.95 -1.51
C THR A 189 8.77 10.18 -1.69
N ASN A 190 8.33 11.34 -1.17
CA ASN A 190 9.12 12.57 -1.19
C ASN A 190 10.42 12.41 -0.40
N TRP A 191 10.34 11.83 0.80
CA TRP A 191 11.52 11.64 1.64
C TRP A 191 12.53 10.67 1.03
N ILE A 192 12.08 9.53 0.47
CA ILE A 192 12.97 8.58 -0.22
C ILE A 192 13.60 9.23 -1.45
N SER A 193 12.83 10.01 -2.23
CA SER A 193 13.33 10.72 -3.40
C SER A 193 14.44 11.71 -3.02
N GLU A 194 14.29 12.42 -1.89
CA GLU A 194 15.31 13.34 -1.38
C GLU A 194 16.58 12.61 -0.89
N LEU A 195 16.43 11.48 -0.20
CA LEU A 195 17.54 10.65 0.25
C LEU A 195 18.35 10.08 -0.92
N GLN A 196 17.67 9.64 -1.98
CA GLN A 196 18.32 9.15 -3.21
C GLN A 196 19.11 10.26 -3.91
N GLY A 197 18.59 11.49 -3.94
CA GLY A 197 19.28 12.65 -4.51
C GLY A 197 20.53 13.08 -3.71
N SER A 198 20.52 12.89 -2.39
CA SER A 198 21.61 13.31 -1.48
C SER A 198 22.71 12.26 -1.27
N ARG A 199 22.65 11.09 -1.96
CA ARG A 199 23.61 9.97 -1.86
C ARG A 199 23.84 9.45 -0.43
N HIS A 200 22.87 9.63 0.46
CA HIS A 200 22.96 9.07 1.81
C HIS A 200 22.54 7.59 1.79
N ASN A 201 23.43 6.70 2.26
CA ASN A 201 23.19 5.26 2.41
C ASN A 201 22.23 4.92 3.57
N LEU A 202 21.17 5.70 3.78
CA LEU A 202 20.12 5.32 4.72
C LEU A 202 19.23 4.27 4.06
N LYS A 203 19.17 3.09 4.68
CA LYS A 203 18.17 2.08 4.34
C LYS A 203 16.79 2.70 4.55
N SER A 204 16.02 2.77 3.47
CA SER A 204 14.61 3.15 3.52
C SER A 204 13.91 2.38 4.64
N PRO A 205 13.06 3.02 5.47
CA PRO A 205 12.18 2.28 6.39
C PRO A 205 11.45 1.20 5.62
N SER A 206 11.14 0.07 6.28
CA SER A 206 10.28 -0.98 5.73
C SER A 206 8.97 -0.33 5.26
N PRO A 207 8.81 -0.07 3.95
CA PRO A 207 7.86 0.92 3.44
C PRO A 207 6.51 0.28 3.14
N LEU A 208 6.44 -1.04 3.25
CA LEU A 208 5.23 -1.80 3.12
C LEU A 208 4.50 -1.80 4.46
N TYR A 209 3.31 -1.23 4.46
CA TYR A 209 2.35 -1.43 5.52
C TYR A 209 1.43 -2.57 5.13
N SER A 210 1.26 -3.54 6.01
CA SER A 210 0.31 -4.63 5.84
C SER A 210 -0.24 -5.10 7.18
N TYR A 211 -1.45 -5.65 7.14
CA TYR A 211 -2.06 -6.36 8.25
C TYR A 211 -2.96 -7.48 7.73
N ALA A 212 -3.23 -8.45 8.59
CA ALA A 212 -4.22 -9.49 8.32
C ALA A 212 -5.29 -9.58 9.41
N ILE A 213 -6.48 -10.02 9.01
CA ILE A 213 -7.65 -10.23 9.87
C ILE A 213 -8.21 -11.62 9.56
N SER A 214 -8.52 -12.38 10.62
CA SER A 214 -9.28 -13.62 10.56
C SER A 214 -10.62 -13.40 11.26
N ALA A 215 -11.72 -13.53 10.52
CA ALA A 215 -13.06 -13.39 11.08
C ALA A 215 -14.09 -14.13 10.20
N PHE A 216 -15.05 -14.81 10.83
CA PHE A 216 -16.24 -15.38 10.18
C PHE A 216 -15.96 -16.21 8.89
N GLY A 217 -14.95 -17.07 8.90
CA GLY A 217 -14.60 -17.88 7.72
C GLY A 217 -13.84 -17.12 6.63
N LEU A 218 -13.40 -15.90 6.90
CA LEU A 218 -12.61 -15.07 5.98
C LEU A 218 -11.25 -14.73 6.59
N TRP A 219 -10.21 -14.94 5.81
CA TRP A 219 -8.89 -14.36 6.00
C TRP A 219 -8.72 -13.20 5.02
N LYS A 220 -8.47 -12.01 5.55
CA LYS A 220 -8.25 -10.81 4.76
C LYS A 220 -6.86 -10.26 5.05
N VAL A 221 -6.04 -10.05 4.03
CA VAL A 221 -4.81 -9.27 4.09
C VAL A 221 -5.04 -7.95 3.35
N GLN A 222 -4.65 -6.84 3.97
CA GLN A 222 -4.65 -5.51 3.38
C GLN A 222 -3.21 -4.99 3.37
N LEU A 223 -2.77 -4.36 2.28
CA LEU A 223 -1.42 -3.82 2.15
C LEU A 223 -1.35 -2.56 1.30
N TYR A 224 -0.37 -1.72 1.61
CA TYR A 224 -0.06 -0.46 0.93
C TYR A 224 1.46 -0.29 0.83
N CYS A 225 1.97 0.05 -0.35
CA CYS A 225 3.41 0.26 -0.56
C CYS A 225 3.69 1.38 -1.55
N PRO A 226 4.48 2.41 -1.20
CA PRO A 226 4.97 3.36 -2.19
C PRO A 226 5.92 2.64 -3.17
N VAL A 227 5.70 2.81 -4.47
CA VAL A 227 6.42 2.08 -5.52
C VAL A 227 7.93 2.35 -5.48
N ILE A 228 8.33 3.58 -5.16
CA ILE A 228 9.75 3.97 -5.01
C ILE A 228 10.49 3.11 -3.98
N ALA A 229 9.78 2.53 -3.03
CA ALA A 229 10.32 1.81 -1.90
C ALA A 229 10.30 0.28 -2.08
N MET A 230 9.73 -0.21 -3.19
CA MET A 230 9.79 -1.62 -3.57
C MET A 230 11.18 -2.00 -4.10
N ASN A 231 11.56 -3.26 -3.92
CA ASN A 231 12.86 -3.76 -4.37
C ASN A 231 12.89 -3.92 -5.89
N ILE A 232 13.81 -3.24 -6.58
CA ILE A 232 14.05 -3.45 -8.00
C ILE A 232 14.63 -4.86 -8.20
N GLN A 233 13.92 -5.70 -8.96
CA GLN A 233 14.37 -7.05 -9.30
C GLN A 233 15.21 -7.03 -10.57
N ASN A 234 14.67 -6.37 -11.60
CA ASN A 234 15.29 -6.25 -12.91
C ASN A 234 15.03 -4.84 -13.43
N SER A 235 16.05 -4.21 -13.99
CA SER A 235 15.90 -2.98 -14.76
C SER A 235 16.70 -3.10 -16.05
N SER A 236 16.26 -2.33 -17.05
CA SER A 236 17.03 -2.10 -18.28
C SER A 236 17.94 -0.87 -18.08
N ASN A 237 18.04 0.00 -19.10
CA ASN A 237 18.83 1.23 -19.07
C ASN A 237 18.41 2.18 -17.92
N SER A 238 19.11 3.29 -17.72
CA SER A 238 18.64 4.34 -16.81
C SER A 238 17.39 5.02 -17.38
N PRO A 239 16.32 5.22 -16.59
CA PRO A 239 15.18 6.03 -17.01
C PRO A 239 15.60 7.51 -17.08
N ASP A 240 14.92 8.30 -17.91
CA ASP A 240 15.00 9.76 -17.82
C ASP A 240 14.29 10.28 -16.56
N ASP A 241 14.62 11.50 -16.12
CA ASP A 241 14.12 12.05 -14.86
C ASP A 241 12.59 12.24 -14.86
N ARG A 242 11.99 12.57 -16.01
CA ARG A 242 10.52 12.74 -16.13
C ARG A 242 9.79 11.41 -15.97
N LEU A 243 10.34 10.35 -16.57
CA LEU A 243 9.82 9.02 -16.43
C LEU A 243 10.01 8.50 -15.01
N LEU A 244 11.20 8.68 -14.42
CA LEU A 244 11.48 8.30 -13.05
C LEU A 244 10.51 8.98 -12.07
N PHE A 245 10.26 10.28 -12.25
CA PHE A 245 9.24 11.01 -11.49
C PHE A 245 7.85 10.38 -11.65
N SER A 246 7.47 10.00 -12.87
CA SER A 246 6.14 9.40 -13.09
C SER A 246 6.00 8.06 -12.40
N LEU A 247 7.02 7.22 -12.49
CA LEU A 247 7.03 5.88 -11.92
C LEU A 247 7.10 5.87 -10.40
N ASN A 248 7.84 6.81 -9.79
CA ASN A 248 8.03 6.85 -8.34
C ASN A 248 6.78 7.32 -7.57
N TYR A 249 5.98 8.22 -8.14
CA TYR A 249 4.83 8.85 -7.46
C TYR A 249 3.54 8.03 -7.62
N HIS A 250 3.66 6.74 -7.35
CA HIS A 250 2.57 5.78 -7.28
C HIS A 250 2.68 4.94 -6.00
N GLN A 251 1.56 4.35 -5.58
CA GLN A 251 1.54 3.32 -4.56
C GLN A 251 0.79 2.08 -5.06
N LEU A 252 1.23 0.92 -4.57
CA LEU A 252 0.51 -0.33 -4.61
C LEU A 252 -0.54 -0.34 -3.50
N GLU A 253 -1.78 -0.66 -3.86
CA GLU A 253 -2.87 -0.99 -2.93
C GLU A 253 -3.29 -2.43 -3.19
N GLY A 254 -3.27 -3.28 -2.16
CA GLY A 254 -3.56 -4.70 -2.28
C GLY A 254 -4.54 -5.19 -1.24
N VAL A 255 -5.50 -6.02 -1.66
CA VAL A 255 -6.38 -6.77 -0.77
C VAL A 255 -6.45 -8.22 -1.23
N ILE A 256 -6.21 -9.13 -0.30
CA ILE A 256 -6.26 -10.58 -0.53
C ILE A 256 -7.29 -11.14 0.42
N GLN A 257 -8.33 -11.77 -0.11
CA GLN A 257 -9.42 -12.39 0.60
C GLN A 257 -9.41 -13.88 0.30
N LEU A 258 -9.29 -14.68 1.35
CA LEU A 258 -9.27 -16.14 1.30
C LEU A 258 -10.39 -16.65 2.20
N ASN A 259 -11.30 -17.45 1.66
CA ASN A 259 -12.29 -18.12 2.50
C ASN A 259 -11.64 -19.32 3.15
N TYR A 260 -11.92 -19.55 4.42
CA TYR A 260 -11.51 -20.76 5.13
C TYR A 260 -12.71 -21.48 5.75
N LYS A 261 -12.60 -22.80 5.88
CA LYS A 261 -13.58 -23.65 6.53
C LYS A 261 -12.89 -24.73 7.35
N VAL A 262 -13.32 -24.88 8.60
CA VAL A 262 -12.86 -25.94 9.50
C VAL A 262 -13.94 -27.01 9.57
N VAL A 263 -13.58 -28.27 9.27
CA VAL A 263 -14.49 -29.42 9.36
C VAL A 263 -13.87 -30.49 10.23
N ILE A 264 -14.58 -30.86 11.30
CA ILE A 264 -14.16 -31.94 12.18
C ILE A 264 -14.53 -33.28 11.54
N ARG A 265 -13.54 -34.15 11.34
CA ARG A 265 -13.74 -35.54 10.92
C ARG A 265 -13.49 -36.48 12.10
N GLU A 266 -13.76 -37.77 11.88
CA GLU A 266 -13.59 -38.78 12.91
C GLU A 266 -12.14 -38.88 13.41
N ASN A 267 -11.15 -38.77 12.50
CA ASN A 267 -9.73 -38.99 12.83
C ASN A 267 -8.84 -37.74 12.68
N TRP A 268 -9.34 -36.66 12.06
CA TRP A 268 -8.57 -35.42 11.83
C TRP A 268 -9.50 -34.21 11.73
N ILE A 269 -8.91 -33.01 11.67
CA ILE A 269 -9.60 -31.75 11.38
C ILE A 269 -9.16 -31.33 9.98
N GLU A 270 -10.12 -31.01 9.12
CA GLU A 270 -9.86 -30.44 7.79
C GLU A 270 -9.91 -28.92 7.88
N VAL A 271 -8.81 -28.27 7.54
CA VAL A 271 -8.77 -26.83 7.31
C VAL A 271 -8.71 -26.63 5.81
N MET A 272 -9.81 -26.17 5.23
CA MET A 272 -9.91 -25.85 3.80
C MET A 272 -9.75 -24.35 3.62
N MET A 273 -9.07 -23.95 2.54
CA MET A 273 -8.91 -22.55 2.15
C MET A 273 -9.10 -22.43 0.63
N ASN A 274 -9.80 -21.41 0.17
CA ASN A 274 -9.87 -21.05 -1.24
C ASN A 274 -9.72 -19.54 -1.43
N THR A 275 -9.34 -19.14 -2.64
CA THR A 275 -9.25 -17.73 -3.01
C THR A 275 -10.64 -17.17 -3.27
N ASP A 276 -11.02 -16.13 -2.53
CA ASP A 276 -12.30 -15.42 -2.70
C ASP A 276 -12.13 -14.24 -3.67
N ASN A 277 -11.24 -13.33 -3.31
CA ASN A 277 -10.97 -12.12 -4.08
C ASN A 277 -9.54 -11.64 -3.84
N ILE A 278 -8.78 -11.44 -4.92
CA ILE A 278 -7.50 -10.75 -4.85
C ILE A 278 -7.58 -9.53 -5.73
N ARG A 279 -7.36 -8.36 -5.15
CA ARG A 279 -7.29 -7.09 -5.86
C ARG A 279 -5.95 -6.42 -5.63
N CYS A 280 -5.29 -6.02 -6.71
CA CYS A 280 -4.05 -5.26 -6.66
C CYS A 280 -4.11 -4.11 -7.64
N GLU A 281 -3.83 -2.91 -7.17
CA GLU A 281 -3.96 -1.69 -7.94
C GLU A 281 -2.75 -0.76 -7.74
N VAL A 282 -2.42 -0.01 -8.79
CA VAL A 282 -1.36 0.99 -8.76
C VAL A 282 -1.99 2.37 -8.89
N ILE A 283 -2.03 3.09 -7.77
CA ILE A 283 -2.70 4.39 -7.61
C ILE A 283 -1.66 5.51 -7.63
N ARG A 284 -2.00 6.60 -8.32
CA ARG A 284 -1.18 7.82 -8.39
C ARG A 284 -1.24 8.60 -7.08
N LEU A 285 -0.08 9.03 -6.58
CA LEU A 285 0.05 9.79 -5.32
C LEU A 285 0.06 11.31 -5.52
N ILE A 286 -0.02 11.81 -6.74
CA ILE A 286 -0.04 13.24 -7.07
C ILE A 286 -1.15 13.58 -8.05
N LYS A 287 -1.45 14.87 -8.17
CA LYS A 287 -2.43 15.37 -9.15
C LYS A 287 -1.93 15.16 -10.58
N GLU A 288 -2.88 15.02 -11.50
CA GLU A 288 -2.62 14.87 -12.94
C GLU A 288 -1.81 16.03 -13.51
N THR A 289 -2.12 17.26 -13.10
CA THR A 289 -1.44 18.48 -13.54
C THR A 289 0.05 18.41 -13.24
N LEU A 290 0.42 18.10 -11.98
CA LEU A 290 1.81 17.96 -11.57
C LEU A 290 2.51 16.79 -12.30
N MET A 291 1.81 15.68 -12.52
CA MET A 291 2.32 14.53 -13.26
C MET A 291 2.62 14.87 -14.72
N ASN A 292 1.82 15.74 -15.35
CA ASN A 292 2.03 16.15 -16.74
C ASN A 292 3.11 17.25 -16.86
N GLU A 293 3.21 18.14 -15.87
CA GLU A 293 4.22 19.21 -15.84
C GLU A 293 5.63 18.66 -15.63
N ARG A 294 5.82 17.82 -14.59
CA ARG A 294 7.14 17.29 -14.20
C ARG A 294 7.43 15.90 -14.73
N GLY A 295 6.40 15.09 -15.00
CA GLY A 295 6.54 13.70 -15.41
C GLY A 295 6.46 13.46 -16.92
N ALA A 296 6.53 12.20 -17.32
CA ALA A 296 6.30 11.69 -18.67
C ALA A 296 4.79 11.48 -18.98
N GLY A 297 3.91 11.91 -18.08
CA GLY A 297 2.46 11.93 -18.24
C GLY A 297 1.72 10.92 -17.36
N SER A 298 0.43 11.16 -17.14
CA SER A 298 -0.43 10.35 -16.26
C SER A 298 -0.64 8.89 -16.68
N GLY A 299 -0.29 8.54 -17.92
CA GLY A 299 -0.37 7.18 -18.45
C GLY A 299 0.83 6.29 -18.13
N GLU A 300 1.94 6.85 -17.66
CA GLU A 300 3.14 6.07 -17.33
C GLU A 300 3.09 5.58 -15.88
N LYS A 301 2.88 4.27 -15.72
CA LYS A 301 2.82 3.59 -14.43
C LYS A 301 3.13 2.10 -14.56
N HIS A 302 3.55 1.49 -13.45
CA HIS A 302 3.64 0.04 -13.36
C HIS A 302 2.25 -0.61 -13.36
N PHE A 303 2.24 -1.90 -13.66
CA PHE A 303 1.05 -2.76 -13.55
C PHE A 303 1.41 -4.06 -12.82
N PRO A 304 0.46 -4.70 -12.11
CA PRO A 304 0.67 -6.01 -11.51
C PRO A 304 1.00 -7.06 -12.57
N SER A 305 2.10 -7.78 -12.39
CA SER A 305 2.58 -8.79 -13.34
C SER A 305 2.69 -10.18 -12.72
N ARG A 306 2.84 -10.28 -11.39
CA ARG A 306 2.77 -11.54 -10.63
C ARG A 306 2.34 -11.29 -9.20
N ILE A 307 1.55 -12.20 -8.66
CA ILE A 307 1.24 -12.33 -7.24
C ILE A 307 1.60 -13.75 -6.82
N SER A 308 2.35 -13.89 -5.73
CA SER A 308 2.71 -15.18 -5.16
C SER A 308 2.38 -15.19 -3.67
N LEU A 309 1.65 -16.21 -3.20
CA LEU A 309 1.24 -16.36 -1.81
C LEU A 309 1.69 -17.71 -1.28
N HIS A 310 2.30 -17.69 -0.11
CA HIS A 310 2.67 -18.86 0.66
C HIS A 310 1.85 -18.84 1.94
N VAL A 311 1.05 -19.88 2.16
CA VAL A 311 0.24 -20.05 3.36
C VAL A 311 0.76 -21.25 4.12
N THR A 312 1.22 -21.01 5.35
CA THR A 312 1.98 -21.99 6.13
C THR A 312 1.48 -22.04 7.57
N PRO A 313 1.04 -23.21 8.07
CA PRO A 313 0.77 -23.38 9.49
C PRO A 313 2.09 -23.35 10.28
N LEU A 314 2.19 -22.51 11.31
CA LEU A 314 3.44 -22.37 12.08
C LEU A 314 3.76 -23.60 12.93
N LEU A 315 2.73 -24.29 13.45
CA LEU A 315 2.88 -25.53 14.20
C LEU A 315 2.84 -26.75 13.27
N HIS A 316 3.97 -27.06 12.65
CA HIS A 316 4.08 -28.14 11.66
C HIS A 316 3.80 -29.55 12.21
N THR A 317 4.05 -29.81 13.48
CA THR A 317 3.91 -31.16 14.08
C THR A 317 2.49 -31.69 14.09
N ASN A 318 1.50 -30.81 13.95
CA ASN A 318 0.09 -31.18 14.01
C ASN A 318 -0.49 -31.39 12.61
N VAL A 319 0.27 -31.14 11.53
CA VAL A 319 -0.20 -31.30 10.15
C VAL A 319 0.12 -32.72 9.69
N LEU A 320 -0.93 -33.47 9.34
CA LEU A 320 -0.84 -34.83 8.84
C LEU A 320 -0.56 -34.87 7.34
N SER A 321 -1.20 -33.99 6.57
CA SER A 321 -1.03 -33.89 5.12
C SER A 321 -1.59 -32.59 4.56
N ILE A 322 -1.15 -32.21 3.36
CA ILE A 322 -1.71 -31.12 2.55
C ILE A 322 -2.12 -31.65 1.17
N SER A 323 -3.22 -31.16 0.63
CA SER A 323 -3.68 -31.45 -0.73
C SER A 323 -4.13 -30.18 -1.44
N VAL A 324 -3.86 -30.08 -2.74
CA VAL A 324 -4.28 -28.98 -3.64
C VAL A 324 -5.17 -29.54 -4.74
N SER A 325 -6.25 -28.84 -5.10
CA SER A 325 -7.33 -29.41 -5.93
C SER A 325 -7.05 -29.43 -7.44
N LYS A 326 -6.44 -28.38 -8.01
CA LYS A 326 -6.00 -28.27 -9.42
C LYS A 326 -5.25 -26.95 -9.67
N SER A 327 -4.43 -26.89 -10.73
CA SER A 327 -3.92 -25.66 -11.34
C SER A 327 -4.69 -25.38 -12.62
N SER A 328 -4.86 -24.10 -13.02
CA SER A 328 -5.59 -23.78 -14.24
C SER A 328 -4.85 -24.37 -15.46
N GLN A 329 -5.48 -25.27 -16.21
CA GLN A 329 -5.05 -25.53 -17.59
C GLN A 329 -5.54 -24.34 -18.43
N ASN A 330 -4.63 -23.63 -19.09
CA ASN A 330 -5.05 -22.68 -20.13
C ASN A 330 -5.74 -23.50 -21.22
N PRO A 331 -7.03 -23.30 -21.53
CA PRO A 331 -7.66 -24.01 -22.63
C PRO A 331 -6.97 -23.58 -23.93
N ILE A 332 -6.41 -24.54 -24.65
CA ILE A 332 -5.99 -24.35 -26.04
C ILE A 332 -7.28 -24.34 -26.86
N SER A 333 -7.74 -23.18 -27.33
CA SER A 333 -8.74 -23.13 -28.40
C SER A 333 -8.03 -23.29 -29.74
N GLU A 334 -8.44 -24.27 -30.53
CA GLU A 334 -7.97 -24.49 -31.89
C GLU A 334 -8.37 -23.33 -32.82
N ILE A 335 -7.44 -22.96 -33.69
CA ILE A 335 -7.55 -21.82 -34.62
C ILE A 335 -8.17 -22.32 -35.93
N GLY A 336 -9.36 -21.81 -36.25
CA GLY A 336 -9.86 -21.79 -37.63
C GLY A 336 -9.07 -20.78 -38.44
N LEU A 337 -8.36 -21.26 -39.47
CA LEU A 337 -7.55 -20.44 -40.37
C LEU A 337 -8.47 -19.76 -41.39
N GLU A 338 -8.96 -18.55 -41.10
CA GLU A 338 -9.71 -17.77 -42.10
C GLU A 338 -8.82 -16.64 -42.65
N LYS A 339 -8.34 -16.82 -43.89
CA LYS A 339 -7.60 -15.81 -44.65
C LYS A 339 -8.60 -14.95 -45.40
N THR A 340 -8.97 -13.79 -44.85
CA THR A 340 -9.74 -12.80 -45.60
C THR A 340 -8.78 -11.84 -46.30
N ILE A 341 -8.68 -11.96 -47.63
CA ILE A 341 -7.93 -11.03 -48.49
C ILE A 341 -8.91 -9.95 -48.93
N GLU A 342 -8.87 -8.77 -48.30
CA GLU A 342 -9.58 -7.60 -48.82
C GLU A 342 -8.61 -6.78 -49.68
N ALA A 343 -8.89 -6.71 -50.98
CA ALA A 343 -8.20 -5.86 -51.93
C ALA A 343 -9.09 -4.65 -52.25
N SER A 344 -8.67 -3.45 -51.85
CA SER A 344 -9.33 -2.19 -52.24
C SER A 344 -8.55 -1.53 -53.37
N LEU A 345 -9.23 -1.21 -54.47
CA LEU A 345 -8.71 -0.41 -55.59
C LEU A 345 -9.32 1.00 -55.52
N GLU A 346 -8.52 2.00 -55.15
CA GLU A 346 -8.85 3.41 -55.38
C GLU A 346 -8.05 3.93 -56.58
N PRO A 347 -8.69 4.51 -57.63
CA PRO A 347 -7.98 5.15 -58.72
C PRO A 347 -8.06 6.69 -58.62
N THR A 348 -6.94 7.38 -58.36
CA THR A 348 -6.60 8.66 -59.04
C THR A 348 -5.14 9.13 -58.81
N SER A 349 -4.36 9.22 -59.90
CA SER A 349 -3.06 9.91 -60.11
C SER A 349 -1.74 9.16 -59.73
N PRO A 350 -0.58 9.49 -60.36
CA PRO A 350 0.25 8.51 -61.07
C PRO A 350 1.43 7.98 -60.24
N PHE A 351 1.18 7.13 -59.25
CA PHE A 351 2.18 6.17 -58.79
C PHE A 351 1.47 4.87 -58.42
N VAL A 352 1.65 3.86 -59.26
CA VAL A 352 1.11 2.51 -59.05
C VAL A 352 1.85 1.88 -57.86
N GLY A 353 1.31 2.03 -56.66
CA GLY A 353 1.71 1.30 -55.46
C GLY A 353 0.64 0.27 -55.14
N ILE A 354 0.89 -1.01 -55.45
CA ILE A 354 0.08 -2.11 -54.94
C ILE A 354 0.39 -2.23 -53.43
N ASN A 355 -0.46 -1.67 -52.58
CA ASN A 355 -0.40 -1.94 -51.14
C ASN A 355 -1.13 -3.26 -50.87
N ILE A 356 -0.40 -4.37 -50.93
CA ILE A 356 -0.85 -5.63 -50.33
C ILE A 356 -0.63 -5.51 -48.82
N SER A 357 -1.64 -5.07 -48.08
CA SER A 357 -1.68 -5.29 -46.64
C SER A 357 -2.16 -6.71 -46.38
N ALA A 358 -1.24 -7.65 -46.24
CA ALA A 358 -1.54 -8.93 -45.61
C ALA A 358 -1.78 -8.68 -44.11
N GLY A 359 -3.04 -8.42 -43.74
CA GLY A 359 -3.46 -8.35 -42.35
C GLY A 359 -3.58 -9.75 -41.79
N GLU A 360 -2.49 -10.31 -41.27
CA GLU A 360 -2.56 -11.54 -40.48
C GLU A 360 -3.05 -11.18 -39.06
N SER A 361 -4.37 -11.05 -38.88
CA SER A 361 -4.94 -10.86 -37.54
C SER A 361 -5.01 -12.22 -36.82
N MET A 362 -3.94 -12.57 -36.13
CA MET A 362 -3.99 -13.67 -35.15
C MET A 362 -4.75 -13.20 -33.91
N THR A 363 -6.03 -13.58 -33.79
CA THR A 363 -6.76 -13.52 -32.52
C THR A 363 -6.48 -14.80 -31.73
N THR A 364 -5.45 -14.79 -30.88
CA THR A 364 -5.21 -15.85 -29.89
C THR A 364 -5.88 -15.46 -28.58
N SER A 365 -6.97 -16.14 -28.20
CA SER A 365 -7.65 -15.94 -26.92
C SER A 365 -7.01 -16.80 -25.81
N LEU A 366 -5.72 -16.61 -25.57
CA LEU A 366 -5.12 -17.09 -24.32
C LEU A 366 -5.57 -16.16 -23.18
N LYS A 367 -6.20 -16.69 -22.12
CA LYS A 367 -6.38 -15.93 -20.87
C LYS A 367 -4.97 -15.47 -20.44
N PRO A 368 -4.71 -14.15 -20.36
CA PRO A 368 -3.36 -13.63 -20.18
C PRO A 368 -2.76 -13.97 -18.80
N TRP A 369 -3.61 -14.28 -17.82
CA TRP A 369 -3.23 -14.70 -16.48
C TRP A 369 -3.31 -16.21 -16.31
N LYS A 370 -2.21 -16.81 -15.84
CA LYS A 370 -2.16 -18.22 -15.43
C LYS A 370 -2.16 -18.32 -13.90
N PHE A 371 -2.82 -19.36 -13.41
CA PHE A 371 -2.87 -19.69 -11.99
C PHE A 371 -2.29 -21.07 -11.70
N GLU A 372 -1.36 -21.13 -10.75
CA GLU A 372 -0.73 -22.37 -10.32
C GLU A 372 -0.80 -22.54 -8.81
N GLN A 373 -1.12 -23.76 -8.38
CA GLN A 373 -1.08 -24.18 -7.00
C GLN A 373 -0.04 -25.29 -6.85
N SER A 374 0.73 -25.24 -5.78
CA SER A 374 1.62 -26.33 -5.38
C SER A 374 1.71 -26.41 -3.87
N ALA A 375 2.21 -27.54 -3.37
CA ALA A 375 2.49 -27.75 -1.96
C ALA A 375 4.00 -27.98 -1.78
N TYR A 376 4.58 -27.34 -0.78
CA TYR A 376 5.96 -27.56 -0.37
C TYR A 376 6.02 -27.76 1.15
N GLY A 377 6.30 -28.99 1.57
CA GLY A 377 6.14 -29.40 2.96
C GLY A 377 4.69 -29.19 3.41
N ASN A 378 4.50 -28.43 4.48
CA ASN A 378 3.16 -28.06 4.99
C ASN A 378 2.63 -26.74 4.42
N SER A 379 3.35 -26.12 3.49
CA SER A 379 2.99 -24.82 2.93
C SER A 379 2.24 -24.99 1.61
N ALA A 380 1.18 -24.21 1.44
CA ALA A 380 0.53 -24.03 0.15
C ALA A 380 1.15 -22.85 -0.58
N ILE A 381 1.43 -23.01 -1.86
CA ILE A 381 1.99 -21.99 -2.73
C ILE A 381 0.97 -21.72 -3.83
N LEU A 382 0.56 -20.46 -3.96
CA LEU A 382 -0.39 -19.98 -4.95
C LEU A 382 0.30 -18.92 -5.81
N ASN A 383 0.30 -19.06 -7.13
CA ASN A 383 0.91 -18.12 -8.05
C ASN A 383 -0.09 -17.67 -9.11
N TRP A 384 -0.25 -16.35 -9.25
CA TRP A 384 -0.91 -15.71 -10.39
C TRP A 384 0.15 -14.96 -11.18
N PHE A 385 0.31 -15.25 -12.45
CA PHE A 385 1.32 -14.58 -13.28
C PHE A 385 0.81 -14.29 -14.68
N LEU A 386 1.25 -13.15 -15.18
CA LEU A 386 0.88 -12.63 -16.48
C LEU A 386 1.84 -13.18 -17.54
N HIS A 387 1.29 -13.70 -18.63
CA HIS A 387 2.05 -14.13 -19.80
C HIS A 387 2.01 -13.10 -20.91
N ASP A 388 3.14 -12.96 -21.60
CA ASP A 388 3.19 -12.28 -22.88
C ASP A 388 2.70 -13.22 -23.97
N THR A 389 1.39 -13.16 -24.25
CA THR A 389 0.70 -13.91 -25.32
C THR A 389 1.23 -13.56 -26.72
N SER A 390 2.10 -12.55 -26.83
CA SER A 390 2.67 -12.09 -28.08
C SER A 390 3.93 -12.86 -28.50
N THR A 391 4.45 -13.72 -27.64
CA THR A 391 5.55 -14.65 -27.92
C THR A 391 5.01 -16.05 -28.13
N VAL A 392 5.50 -16.77 -29.15
CA VAL A 392 5.07 -18.14 -29.51
C VAL A 392 5.21 -19.13 -28.34
N ASP A 393 6.12 -18.86 -27.40
CA ASP A 393 6.37 -19.67 -26.20
C ASP A 393 5.62 -19.20 -24.93
N GLY A 394 4.88 -18.08 -24.98
CA GLY A 394 4.14 -17.55 -23.84
C GLY A 394 5.01 -17.31 -22.59
N LYS A 395 6.04 -16.46 -22.67
CA LYS A 395 6.93 -16.19 -21.51
C LYS A 395 6.25 -15.33 -20.44
N GLU A 396 6.57 -15.58 -19.17
CA GLU A 396 6.10 -14.77 -18.03
C GLU A 396 6.65 -13.33 -18.13
N VAL A 397 5.79 -12.32 -17.92
CA VAL A 397 6.13 -10.90 -18.05
C VAL A 397 7.21 -10.46 -17.07
N VAL A 398 7.26 -11.03 -15.87
CA VAL A 398 8.28 -10.72 -14.85
C VAL A 398 9.69 -11.14 -15.31
N SER A 399 9.79 -12.24 -16.05
CA SER A 399 11.06 -12.79 -16.51
C SER A 399 11.42 -12.38 -17.94
N SER A 400 10.49 -11.78 -18.68
CA SER A 400 10.71 -11.35 -20.05
C SER A 400 11.27 -9.93 -20.13
N LYS A 401 12.29 -9.76 -20.98
CA LYS A 401 12.70 -8.43 -21.46
C LYS A 401 12.01 -8.19 -22.80
N PRO A 402 11.12 -7.20 -22.90
CA PRO A 402 10.49 -6.89 -24.18
C PRO A 402 11.55 -6.48 -25.21
N SER A 403 11.35 -6.83 -26.48
CA SER A 403 12.27 -6.45 -27.55
C SER A 403 12.27 -4.93 -27.75
N LYS A 404 13.38 -4.35 -28.24
CA LYS A 404 13.48 -2.91 -28.49
C LYS A 404 12.39 -2.39 -29.45
N LEU A 405 11.98 -3.21 -30.41
CA LEU A 405 10.88 -2.92 -31.34
C LEU A 405 9.53 -2.91 -30.62
N ALA A 406 9.28 -3.86 -29.71
CA ALA A 406 8.06 -3.90 -28.91
C ALA A 406 7.96 -2.73 -27.90
N LEU A 407 9.10 -2.17 -27.46
CA LEU A 407 9.15 -0.97 -26.61
C LEU A 407 8.86 0.32 -27.39
N LEU A 408 9.26 0.40 -28.65
CA LEU A 408 9.02 1.57 -29.53
C LEU A 408 7.63 1.55 -30.17
N GLN A 409 7.07 0.36 -30.39
CA GLN A 409 5.72 0.15 -30.89
C GLN A 409 4.98 -0.84 -29.96
N PRO A 410 4.56 -0.41 -28.76
CA PRO A 410 3.81 -1.26 -27.86
C PRO A 410 2.50 -1.69 -28.51
N LYS A 411 2.24 -3.01 -28.54
CA LYS A 411 1.01 -3.60 -29.10
C LYS A 411 -0.23 -3.01 -28.41
N ALA A 412 -1.38 -3.03 -29.11
CA ALA A 412 -2.62 -2.36 -28.71
C ALA A 412 -3.23 -2.78 -27.36
N TRP A 413 -2.81 -3.91 -26.77
CA TRP A 413 -3.24 -4.33 -25.43
C TRP A 413 -2.27 -3.88 -24.31
N PHE A 414 -1.02 -3.52 -24.64
CA PHE A 414 -0.06 -2.86 -23.73
C PHE A 414 -0.12 -1.34 -23.82
N ARG A 415 -0.49 -0.80 -24.98
CA ARG A 415 -0.77 0.63 -25.16
C ARG A 415 -2.21 0.91 -24.76
N ASN A 416 -2.44 1.87 -23.88
CA ASN A 416 -3.76 2.16 -23.31
C ASN A 416 -4.39 0.97 -22.55
N ARG A 417 -3.60 0.29 -21.70
CA ARG A 417 -4.02 -0.79 -20.77
C ARG A 417 -5.34 -0.50 -20.01
N SER A 418 -5.70 0.77 -19.85
CA SER A 418 -6.87 1.27 -19.15
C SER A 418 -8.12 1.56 -20.00
N THR A 419 -8.14 1.31 -21.33
CA THR A 419 -9.27 1.75 -22.19
C THR A 419 -9.97 0.67 -23.03
N ASN A 420 -9.44 -0.56 -23.17
CA ASN A 420 -10.04 -1.61 -24.02
C ASN A 420 -10.94 -2.60 -23.25
N ALA A 421 -11.94 -3.18 -23.94
CA ALA A 421 -12.98 -4.04 -23.36
C ALA A 421 -12.53 -5.48 -23.01
N HIS A 422 -11.50 -6.02 -23.68
CA HIS A 422 -11.02 -7.41 -23.52
C HIS A 422 -9.67 -7.50 -22.79
N ARG A 423 -9.50 -6.73 -21.70
CA ARG A 423 -8.18 -6.51 -21.09
C ARG A 423 -7.90 -7.39 -19.86
N PRO A 424 -6.61 -7.70 -19.58
CA PRO A 424 -6.17 -8.35 -18.33
C PRO A 424 -6.34 -7.51 -17.05
N PHE A 425 -6.69 -6.24 -17.18
CA PHE A 425 -6.68 -5.24 -16.10
C PHE A 425 -8.05 -4.59 -15.91
N ASN A 426 -8.30 -3.87 -14.83
CA ASN A 426 -9.50 -3.05 -14.66
C ASN A 426 -9.33 -1.65 -15.33
N LYS A 427 -10.33 -0.77 -15.23
CA LYS A 427 -10.29 0.59 -15.84
C LYS A 427 -9.10 1.41 -15.34
N GLU A 428 -8.69 1.14 -14.12
CA GLU A 428 -7.63 1.83 -13.43
C GLU A 428 -6.30 1.08 -13.52
N GLY A 429 -6.18 0.01 -14.32
CA GLY A 429 -4.92 -0.70 -14.53
C GLY A 429 -4.51 -1.66 -13.39
N GLY A 430 -5.40 -1.92 -12.43
CA GLY A 430 -5.29 -2.98 -11.43
C GLY A 430 -5.78 -4.33 -11.93
N VAL A 431 -5.69 -5.36 -11.09
CA VAL A 431 -6.13 -6.73 -11.36
C VAL A 431 -7.12 -7.18 -10.29
N ILE A 432 -8.09 -8.01 -10.68
CA ILE A 432 -9.05 -8.65 -9.78
C ILE A 432 -9.11 -10.13 -10.14
N PHE A 433 -8.75 -11.00 -9.21
CA PHE A 433 -8.93 -12.45 -9.30
C PHE A 433 -10.09 -12.83 -8.38
N ALA A 434 -11.18 -13.29 -8.97
CA ALA A 434 -12.36 -13.74 -8.23
C ALA A 434 -12.38 -15.27 -8.09
N GLY A 435 -13.05 -15.76 -7.04
CA GLY A 435 -13.07 -17.17 -6.66
C GLY A 435 -13.82 -18.08 -7.62
N ASP A 436 -14.68 -17.54 -8.47
CA ASP A 436 -15.35 -18.29 -9.54
C ASP A 436 -14.36 -18.77 -10.62
N GLU A 437 -13.32 -17.99 -10.91
CA GLU A 437 -12.29 -18.34 -11.89
C GLU A 437 -11.02 -18.97 -11.27
N TYR A 438 -10.71 -18.64 -10.00
CA TYR A 438 -9.43 -18.97 -9.35
C TYR A 438 -9.58 -19.60 -7.95
N GLY A 439 -10.78 -20.04 -7.56
CA GLY A 439 -11.14 -20.50 -6.21
C GLY A 439 -10.85 -21.97 -5.90
N ASP A 440 -9.85 -22.58 -6.55
CA ASP A 440 -9.42 -23.93 -6.22
C ASP A 440 -8.94 -24.02 -4.76
N SER A 441 -9.32 -25.10 -4.07
CA SER A 441 -9.15 -25.24 -2.63
C SER A 441 -7.86 -25.96 -2.24
N VAL A 442 -7.18 -25.39 -1.25
CA VAL A 442 -6.15 -26.07 -0.47
C VAL A 442 -6.80 -26.71 0.75
N CYS A 443 -6.41 -27.94 1.09
CA CYS A 443 -6.88 -28.62 2.29
C CYS A 443 -5.70 -29.14 3.11
N TRP A 444 -5.64 -28.74 4.37
CA TRP A 444 -4.75 -29.32 5.38
C TRP A 444 -5.54 -30.29 6.26
N LYS A 445 -4.97 -31.47 6.49
CA LYS A 445 -5.43 -32.40 7.53
C LYS A 445 -4.59 -32.18 8.78
N VAL A 446 -5.24 -31.84 9.88
CA VAL A 446 -4.61 -31.55 11.17
C VAL A 446 -5.01 -32.63 12.18
N ASP A 447 -4.07 -33.03 13.04
CA ASP A 447 -4.32 -34.00 14.11
C ASP A 447 -5.49 -33.55 14.99
N LYS A 448 -6.44 -34.47 15.22
CA LYS A 448 -7.63 -34.27 16.06
C LYS A 448 -7.29 -33.85 17.50
N ARG A 449 -6.10 -34.17 18.01
CA ARG A 449 -5.58 -33.69 19.32
C ARG A 449 -5.41 -32.17 19.39
N SER A 450 -5.53 -31.48 18.26
CA SER A 450 -5.49 -30.02 18.17
C SER A 450 -6.86 -29.36 18.27
N LEU A 451 -7.94 -30.13 18.45
CA LEU A 451 -9.29 -29.62 18.65
C LEU A 451 -9.34 -28.64 19.83
N GLY A 452 -10.03 -27.51 19.66
CA GLY A 452 -10.14 -26.44 20.66
C GLY A 452 -8.90 -25.56 20.81
N LYS A 453 -7.82 -25.83 20.06
CA LYS A 453 -6.60 -25.02 20.10
C LYS A 453 -6.64 -23.91 19.06
N VAL A 454 -6.02 -22.79 19.39
CA VAL A 454 -5.70 -21.73 18.43
C VAL A 454 -4.43 -22.11 17.70
N MET A 455 -4.50 -22.19 16.39
CA MET A 455 -3.37 -22.44 15.51
C MET A 455 -3.00 -21.16 14.77
N GLU A 456 -1.70 -20.89 14.67
CA GLU A 456 -1.18 -19.74 13.94
C GLU A 456 -0.82 -20.11 12.49
N TRP A 457 -1.19 -19.23 11.58
CA TRP A 457 -1.01 -19.37 10.14
C TRP A 457 -0.23 -18.17 9.62
N GLU A 458 0.92 -18.44 9.03
CA GLU A 458 1.68 -17.42 8.32
C GLU A 458 1.18 -17.29 6.89
N ILE A 459 0.87 -16.06 6.48
CA ILE A 459 0.69 -15.68 5.08
C ILE A 459 1.88 -14.82 4.69
N ARG A 460 2.74 -15.35 3.84
CA ARG A 460 3.84 -14.61 3.21
C ARG A 460 3.50 -14.40 1.74
N GLY A 461 3.73 -13.20 1.22
CA GLY A 461 3.37 -12.91 -0.16
C GLY A 461 4.31 -11.95 -0.85
N TRP A 462 4.35 -12.07 -2.17
CA TRP A 462 5.14 -11.24 -3.06
C TRP A 462 4.26 -10.68 -4.17
N ILE A 463 4.31 -9.36 -4.36
CA ILE A 463 3.61 -8.68 -5.45
C ILE A 463 4.65 -8.02 -6.35
N TYR A 464 4.60 -8.37 -7.63
CA TYR A 464 5.49 -7.88 -8.66
C TYR A 464 4.77 -6.84 -9.50
N LEU A 465 5.41 -5.69 -9.66
CA LEU A 465 4.96 -4.60 -10.50
C LEU A 465 5.95 -4.41 -11.63
N THR A 466 5.49 -4.54 -12.87
CA THR A 466 6.32 -4.34 -14.07
C THR A 466 5.93 -3.04 -14.75
N TYR A 467 6.93 -2.27 -15.16
CA TYR A 467 6.77 -1.14 -16.05
C TYR A 467 7.30 -1.49 -17.43
N TRP A 468 6.41 -1.40 -18.42
CA TRP A 468 6.74 -1.31 -19.83
C TRP A 468 6.18 0.00 -20.38
N PRO A 469 6.85 0.66 -21.34
CA PRO A 469 6.42 1.94 -21.90
C PRO A 469 4.98 1.91 -22.40
N ASN A 470 4.23 2.99 -22.13
CA ASN A 470 2.86 3.14 -22.60
C ASN A 470 2.76 4.14 -23.76
N LYS A 471 2.84 5.44 -23.45
CA LYS A 471 2.77 6.55 -24.42
C LYS A 471 4.13 7.23 -24.58
N HIS A 472 4.92 7.25 -23.52
CA HIS A 472 6.27 7.80 -23.52
C HIS A 472 7.23 6.91 -24.32
N ARG A 473 7.95 7.51 -25.27
CA ARG A 473 8.90 6.78 -26.12
C ARG A 473 10.19 6.54 -25.35
N THR A 474 10.37 5.32 -24.86
CA THR A 474 11.57 4.94 -24.11
C THR A 474 11.87 3.45 -24.31
N LEU A 475 13.13 3.07 -24.14
CA LEU A 475 13.55 1.67 -24.06
C LEU A 475 13.63 1.18 -22.61
N TYR A 476 13.20 2.00 -21.66
CA TYR A 476 13.19 1.66 -20.25
C TYR A 476 12.07 0.67 -19.92
N SER A 477 12.45 -0.35 -19.18
CA SER A 477 11.58 -1.29 -18.47
C SER A 477 12.20 -1.62 -17.12
N GLU A 478 11.33 -1.88 -16.14
CA GLU A 478 11.74 -2.37 -14.82
C GLU A 478 10.68 -3.27 -14.21
N THR A 479 11.09 -4.13 -13.28
CA THR A 479 10.19 -4.90 -12.41
C THR A 479 10.60 -4.72 -10.97
N ARG A 480 9.63 -4.39 -10.12
CA ARG A 480 9.77 -4.17 -8.69
C ARG A 480 8.99 -5.22 -7.91
N ARG A 481 9.44 -5.54 -6.70
CA ARG A 481 8.83 -6.54 -5.82
C ARG A 481 8.57 -5.97 -4.43
N ALA A 482 7.33 -6.10 -3.96
CA ALA A 482 6.94 -5.93 -2.57
C ALA A 482 6.81 -7.30 -1.90
N GLU A 483 7.16 -7.39 -0.62
CA GLU A 483 7.07 -8.61 0.17
C GLU A 483 6.41 -8.31 1.52
N PHE A 484 5.33 -9.02 1.85
CA PHE A 484 4.69 -8.95 3.16
C PHE A 484 4.69 -10.30 3.88
N ARG A 485 4.53 -10.22 5.19
CA ARG A 485 4.37 -11.37 6.08
C ARG A 485 3.38 -11.01 7.17
N GLU A 486 2.31 -11.78 7.27
CA GLU A 486 1.27 -11.65 8.28
C GLU A 486 1.05 -12.98 8.99
N VAL A 487 0.63 -12.91 10.26
CA VAL A 487 0.24 -14.09 11.04
C VAL A 487 -1.23 -13.95 11.40
N LEU A 488 -1.98 -15.02 11.17
CA LEU A 488 -3.39 -15.15 11.47
C LEU A 488 -3.61 -16.23 12.53
N HIS A 489 -4.62 -16.00 13.37
CA HIS A 489 -5.04 -16.96 14.38
C HIS A 489 -6.33 -17.64 13.93
N LEU A 490 -6.33 -18.97 13.94
CA LEU A 490 -7.46 -19.81 13.62
C LEU A 490 -7.77 -20.74 14.79
N THR A 491 -8.96 -20.63 15.35
CA THR A 491 -9.46 -21.59 16.34
C THR A 491 -9.93 -22.86 15.62
N LEU A 492 -9.36 -24.01 15.99
CA LEU A 492 -9.72 -25.31 15.45
C LEU A 492 -10.95 -25.87 16.19
N ALA A 493 -12.11 -25.26 15.89
CA ALA A 493 -13.43 -25.42 16.51
C ALA A 493 -13.55 -24.97 17.97
#